data_AF-A0A813J8N7-F1
#
_entry.id   AF-A0A813J8N7-F1
#
_cell.length_a   1.000
_cell.length_b   1.000
_cell.length_c   1.000
_cell.angle_alpha   90.00
_cell.angle_beta   90.00
_cell.angle_gamma   90.00
#
_symmetry.space_group_name_H-M   'P 1'
#
loop_
_entity.id
_entity.type
_entity.pdbx_description
1 polymer ?
#
loop_
_entity_poly.entity_id
_entity_poly.type
_entity_poly.pdbx_seq_one_letter_code
_entity_poly.pdbx_strand_id
1 'polypeptide(L)'
;DEIAGRYAVAGRRLARLREAGAQVVCGVDATQLHEGPLASAELFDRILFNFPLLPVKAHKPRSGATDVQLANRAMLAEFLRSAAYLLRPEGVVIIANKDCYPYSWWRLEALPQWSGGKLAFIGALPWQYTEYPTLYSGPCNVNRDASVKPTDATMFLFAHADCKRFRPAMEMAEIYGRQGEDPSRPLREPGPFRCLLCQISTLTDADLLVHKAGKIHRKRAGLEERWEAACALATSSRTSVVDVATSLRSLRPQDDGGQRHDNKESPPSTLRIQSSSTTCCWGPCLWALGIHR
;
A
#
# COMPACT_ATOMS: atom_id res chain seq x y z
N ASP A 1 -11.02 -25.89 2.74
CA ASP A 1 -10.73 -25.05 1.56
C ASP A 1 -11.27 -23.62 1.72
N GLU A 2 -10.66 -22.83 2.61
CA GLU A 2 -11.15 -21.50 3.00
C GLU A 2 -11.10 -20.47 1.85
N ILE A 3 -10.15 -20.62 0.94
CA ILE A 3 -9.95 -19.72 -0.21
C ILE A 3 -11.09 -19.90 -1.24
N ALA A 4 -11.51 -21.13 -1.50
CA ALA A 4 -12.60 -21.43 -2.43
C ALA A 4 -13.95 -20.86 -1.94
N GLY A 5 -14.16 -20.82 -0.63
CA GLY A 5 -15.34 -20.18 -0.01
C GLY A 5 -15.32 -18.64 -0.06
N ARG A 6 -14.14 -18.02 -0.20
CA ARG A 6 -13.98 -16.55 -0.26
C ARG A 6 -13.99 -16.02 -1.70
N TYR A 7 -13.55 -16.80 -2.67
CA TYR A 7 -13.43 -16.37 -4.08
C TYR A 7 -13.96 -17.44 -5.03
N ALA A 8 -15.06 -17.11 -5.72
CA ALA A 8 -15.73 -18.03 -6.65
C ALA A 8 -14.81 -18.60 -7.74
N VAL A 9 -13.79 -17.85 -8.16
CA VAL A 9 -12.84 -18.26 -9.21
C VAL A 9 -11.52 -18.83 -8.67
N ALA A 10 -11.33 -18.91 -7.34
CA ALA A 10 -10.05 -19.34 -6.77
C ALA A 10 -9.67 -20.76 -7.19
N GLY A 11 -10.60 -21.72 -7.14
CA GLY A 11 -10.31 -23.11 -7.51
C GLY A 11 -9.69 -23.24 -8.89
N ARG A 12 -10.28 -22.56 -9.89
CA ARG A 12 -9.76 -22.52 -11.27
C ARG A 12 -8.37 -21.88 -11.35
N ARG A 13 -8.14 -20.78 -10.63
CA ARG A 13 -6.84 -20.08 -10.63
C ARG A 13 -5.74 -20.92 -9.98
N LEU A 14 -6.04 -21.57 -8.86
CA LEU A 14 -5.10 -22.45 -8.17
C LEU A 14 -4.79 -23.70 -8.99
N ALA A 15 -5.78 -24.28 -9.68
CA ALA A 15 -5.59 -25.39 -10.60
C ALA A 15 -4.63 -25.00 -11.74
N ARG A 16 -4.88 -23.87 -12.40
CA ARG A 16 -4.01 -23.35 -13.48
C ARG A 16 -2.56 -23.14 -13.03
N LEU A 17 -2.34 -22.66 -11.81
CA LEU A 17 -0.98 -22.52 -11.26
C LEU A 17 -0.29 -23.87 -11.10
N ARG A 18 -0.98 -24.86 -10.52
CA ARG A 18 -0.44 -26.21 -10.33
C ARG A 18 -0.17 -26.91 -11.66
N GLU A 19 -1.07 -26.76 -12.63
CA GLU A 19 -0.90 -27.25 -14.00
C GLU A 19 0.32 -26.63 -14.70
N ALA A 20 0.63 -25.35 -14.39
CA ALA A 20 1.84 -24.68 -14.84
C ALA A 20 3.11 -25.07 -14.05
N GLY A 21 3.03 -26.05 -13.15
CA GLY A 21 4.15 -26.55 -12.35
C GLY A 21 4.46 -25.71 -11.10
N ALA A 22 3.62 -24.74 -10.75
CA ALA A 22 3.84 -23.94 -9.55
C ALA A 22 3.46 -24.71 -8.28
N GLN A 23 4.31 -24.61 -7.26
CA GLN A 23 3.96 -25.02 -5.90
C GLN A 23 2.99 -23.98 -5.30
N VAL A 24 1.83 -24.44 -4.85
CA VAL A 24 0.81 -23.59 -4.22
C VAL A 24 0.75 -23.89 -2.73
N VAL A 25 1.16 -22.91 -1.92
CA VAL A 25 1.10 -22.95 -0.46
C VAL A 25 0.02 -22.00 0.04
N CYS A 26 -0.85 -22.48 0.92
CA CYS A 26 -1.96 -21.72 1.51
C CYS A 26 -1.72 -21.52 3.01
N GLY A 27 -2.43 -20.55 3.62
CA GLY A 27 -2.33 -20.29 5.07
C GLY A 27 -1.05 -19.55 5.48
N VAL A 28 -0.40 -18.87 4.54
CA VAL A 28 0.77 -18.02 4.81
C VAL A 28 0.30 -16.69 5.41
N ASP A 29 0.82 -16.35 6.59
CA ASP A 29 0.63 -15.03 7.21
C ASP A 29 1.68 -14.06 6.63
N ALA A 30 1.20 -12.99 5.99
CA ALA A 30 2.07 -11.99 5.37
C ALA A 30 2.96 -11.24 6.39
N THR A 31 2.59 -11.21 7.67
CA THR A 31 3.36 -10.57 8.73
C THR A 31 4.40 -11.49 9.38
N GLN A 32 4.30 -12.79 9.09
CA GLN A 32 5.12 -13.87 9.68
C GLN A 32 5.45 -14.92 8.60
N LEU A 33 5.93 -14.46 7.44
CA LEU A 33 6.28 -15.32 6.30
C LEU A 33 7.26 -16.43 6.66
N HIS A 34 8.23 -16.17 7.53
CA HIS A 34 9.27 -17.13 7.91
C HIS A 34 8.80 -18.19 8.92
N GLU A 35 7.52 -18.16 9.27
CA GLU A 35 6.87 -19.12 10.15
C GLU A 35 5.84 -19.96 9.38
N GLY A 36 5.19 -20.89 10.09
CA GLY A 36 4.08 -21.66 9.55
C GLY A 36 4.43 -22.43 8.27
N PRO A 37 3.61 -22.35 7.20
CA PRO A 37 3.79 -23.16 5.99
C PRO A 37 5.11 -22.94 5.22
N LEU A 38 5.83 -21.85 5.48
CA LEU A 38 7.10 -21.52 4.80
C LEU A 38 8.31 -21.60 5.74
N ALA A 39 8.15 -22.07 6.98
CA ALA A 39 9.23 -22.12 7.96
C ALA A 39 10.47 -22.93 7.51
N SER A 40 10.26 -23.94 6.64
CA SER A 40 11.31 -24.78 6.07
C SER A 40 11.55 -24.49 4.58
N ALA A 41 11.08 -23.36 4.07
CA ALA A 41 11.30 -22.99 2.68
C ALA A 41 12.78 -22.64 2.46
N GLU A 42 13.30 -22.98 1.27
CA GLU A 42 14.57 -22.42 0.81
C GLU A 42 14.43 -20.91 0.61
N LEU A 43 15.57 -20.20 0.69
CA LEU A 43 15.60 -18.77 0.44
C LEU A 43 15.26 -18.46 -1.02
N PHE A 44 14.42 -17.45 -1.22
CA PHE A 44 13.94 -16.99 -2.50
C PHE A 44 14.87 -15.95 -3.12
N ASP A 45 15.07 -16.03 -4.44
CA ASP A 45 15.70 -14.95 -5.21
C ASP A 45 14.77 -13.74 -5.34
N ARG A 46 13.45 -13.97 -5.40
CA ARG A 46 12.44 -12.92 -5.52
C ARG A 46 11.22 -13.21 -4.65
N ILE A 47 10.73 -12.20 -3.95
CA ILE A 47 9.48 -12.28 -3.18
C ILE A 47 8.55 -11.18 -3.70
N LEU A 48 7.43 -11.55 -4.31
CA LEU A 48 6.44 -10.61 -4.84
C LEU A 48 5.23 -10.50 -3.91
N PHE A 49 4.77 -9.28 -3.62
CA PHE A 49 3.47 -9.01 -3.02
C PHE A 49 2.66 -8.08 -3.92
N ASN A 50 1.70 -8.68 -4.65
CA ASN A 50 0.92 -7.97 -5.64
C ASN A 50 -0.37 -7.36 -5.04
N PHE A 51 -0.49 -6.03 -5.06
CA PHE A 51 -1.63 -5.26 -4.55
C PHE A 51 -2.09 -5.66 -3.14
N PRO A 52 -1.18 -5.62 -2.15
CA PRO A 52 -1.50 -5.95 -0.76
C PRO A 52 -2.59 -5.04 -0.21
N LEU A 53 -3.59 -5.66 0.42
CA LEU A 53 -4.67 -4.95 1.10
C LEU A 53 -5.29 -5.87 2.15
N LEU A 54 -5.50 -5.35 3.37
CA LEU A 54 -6.24 -6.06 4.40
C LEU A 54 -7.69 -6.36 3.95
N PRO A 55 -8.32 -7.48 4.35
CA PRO A 55 -9.66 -7.85 3.91
C PRO A 55 -10.73 -6.83 4.31
N VAL A 56 -11.75 -6.60 3.47
CA VAL A 56 -12.86 -5.62 3.65
C VAL A 56 -13.53 -5.66 5.03
N LYS A 57 -13.52 -6.80 5.75
CA LYS A 57 -14.06 -6.88 7.12
C LYS A 57 -13.25 -6.04 8.12
N ALA A 58 -11.95 -5.84 7.88
CA ALA A 58 -11.12 -4.85 8.58
C ALA A 58 -11.44 -3.40 8.18
N HIS A 59 -12.17 -3.19 7.08
CA HIS A 59 -12.58 -1.87 6.57
C HIS A 59 -13.99 -1.45 6.97
N LYS A 60 -14.72 -2.24 7.77
CA LYS A 60 -16.04 -1.86 8.28
C LYS A 60 -15.88 -1.21 9.66
N PRO A 61 -16.04 0.12 9.79
CA PRO A 61 -15.98 0.75 11.10
C PRO A 61 -17.23 0.39 11.90
N ARG A 62 -17.11 -0.53 12.85
CA ARG A 62 -17.90 -0.43 14.07
C ARG A 62 -17.35 0.74 14.88
N SER A 63 -18.19 1.45 15.61
CA SER A 63 -17.80 2.54 16.49
C SER A 63 -16.55 2.17 17.30
N GLY A 64 -15.40 2.78 16.99
CA GLY A 64 -14.10 2.46 17.59
C GLY A 64 -13.10 1.66 16.72
N ALA A 65 -13.33 1.50 15.42
CA ALA A 65 -12.49 0.68 14.54
C ALA A 65 -11.05 1.19 14.34
N THR A 66 -10.14 0.23 14.19
CA THR A 66 -8.76 0.34 13.73
C THR A 66 -8.66 1.23 12.49
N ASP A 67 -7.71 2.17 12.48
CA ASP A 67 -7.40 2.98 11.30
C ASP A 67 -6.84 2.06 10.20
N VAL A 68 -7.66 1.77 9.20
CA VAL A 68 -7.30 0.94 8.03
C VAL A 68 -6.00 1.38 7.37
N GLN A 69 -5.72 2.69 7.32
CA GLN A 69 -4.52 3.17 6.66
C GLN A 69 -3.27 2.80 7.46
N LEU A 70 -3.34 2.98 8.78
CA LEU A 70 -2.26 2.56 9.69
C LEU A 70 -2.11 1.04 9.66
N ALA A 71 -3.21 0.29 9.67
CA ALA A 71 -3.16 -1.17 9.66
C ALA A 71 -2.55 -1.74 8.37
N ASN A 72 -2.89 -1.18 7.20
CA ASN A 72 -2.26 -1.59 5.94
C ASN A 72 -0.77 -1.23 5.90
N ARG A 73 -0.41 0.01 6.30
CA ARG A 73 0.99 0.43 6.39
C ARG A 73 1.79 -0.47 7.34
N ALA A 74 1.22 -0.82 8.48
CA ALA A 74 1.85 -1.68 9.47
C ALA A 74 2.03 -3.10 8.93
N MET A 75 1.00 -3.69 8.31
CA MET A 75 1.10 -5.00 7.66
C MET A 75 2.21 -5.04 6.59
N LEU A 76 2.37 -3.97 5.82
CA LEU A 76 3.46 -3.84 4.84
C LEU A 76 4.85 -3.76 5.49
N ALA A 77 4.99 -3.02 6.59
CA ALA A 77 6.24 -2.95 7.33
C ALA A 77 6.64 -4.33 7.90
N GLU A 78 5.68 -5.05 8.48
CA GLU A 78 5.91 -6.40 9.01
C GLU A 78 6.18 -7.43 7.91
N PHE A 79 5.51 -7.30 6.76
CA PHE A 79 5.82 -8.09 5.58
C PHE A 79 7.29 -7.90 5.16
N LEU A 80 7.79 -6.67 5.05
CA LEU A 80 9.20 -6.43 4.72
C LEU A 80 10.14 -7.01 5.79
N ARG A 81 9.82 -6.83 7.08
CA ARG A 81 10.62 -7.39 8.18
C ARG A 81 10.70 -8.92 8.06
N SER A 82 9.58 -9.58 7.82
CA SER A 82 9.53 -11.03 7.70
C SER A 82 10.14 -11.55 6.40
N ALA A 83 10.00 -10.82 5.29
CA ALA A 83 10.54 -11.21 3.99
C ALA A 83 12.07 -11.30 4.02
N ALA A 84 12.73 -10.47 4.83
CA ALA A 84 14.18 -10.48 5.00
C ALA A 84 14.74 -11.86 5.38
N TYR A 85 13.99 -12.65 6.17
CA TYR A 85 14.43 -13.98 6.63
C TYR A 85 14.34 -15.06 5.55
N LEU A 86 13.52 -14.83 4.51
CA LEU A 86 13.32 -15.76 3.42
C LEU A 86 14.01 -15.30 2.13
N LEU A 87 14.70 -14.16 2.15
CA LEU A 87 15.34 -13.59 0.96
C LEU A 87 16.81 -13.99 0.89
N ARG A 88 17.26 -14.46 -0.29
CA ARG A 88 18.69 -14.69 -0.56
C ARG A 88 19.50 -13.38 -0.43
N PRO A 89 20.82 -13.45 -0.19
CA PRO A 89 21.67 -12.26 -0.04
C PRO A 89 21.58 -11.24 -1.19
N GLU A 90 21.38 -11.69 -2.43
CA GLU A 90 21.15 -10.84 -3.62
C GLU A 90 19.70 -10.86 -4.12
N GLY A 91 18.78 -11.33 -3.29
CA GLY A 91 17.36 -11.37 -3.62
C GLY A 91 16.73 -9.98 -3.62
N VAL A 92 15.54 -9.90 -4.24
CA VAL A 92 14.74 -8.66 -4.28
C VAL A 92 13.30 -8.95 -3.86
N VAL A 93 12.80 -8.15 -2.92
CA VAL A 93 11.37 -8.07 -2.61
C VAL A 93 10.73 -7.02 -3.51
N ILE A 94 9.58 -7.36 -4.10
CA ILE A 94 8.84 -6.51 -5.02
C ILE A 94 7.42 -6.34 -4.48
N ILE A 95 7.00 -5.09 -4.25
CA ILE A 95 5.63 -4.78 -3.87
C ILE A 95 4.99 -3.99 -5.00
N ALA A 96 3.97 -4.56 -5.64
CA ALA A 96 3.18 -3.84 -6.63
C ALA A 96 2.04 -3.11 -5.93
N ASN A 97 1.95 -1.78 -6.07
CA ASN A 97 0.96 -0.97 -5.40
C ASN A 97 0.33 0.05 -6.34
N LYS A 98 -0.93 0.44 -6.09
CA LYS A 98 -1.62 1.44 -6.90
C LYS A 98 -1.09 2.84 -6.58
N ASP A 99 -0.89 3.67 -7.60
CA ASP A 99 -0.53 5.08 -7.43
C ASP A 99 -1.78 5.96 -7.29
N CYS A 100 -2.58 5.68 -6.27
CA CYS A 100 -3.73 6.53 -5.93
C CYS A 100 -4.07 6.44 -4.45
N TYR A 101 -4.84 7.40 -3.95
CA TYR A 101 -5.43 7.28 -2.64
C TYR A 101 -6.36 6.04 -2.57
N PRO A 102 -6.32 5.25 -1.49
CA PRO A 102 -5.49 5.41 -0.30
C PRO A 102 -4.08 4.81 -0.35
N TYR A 103 -3.82 3.95 -1.33
CA TYR A 103 -2.60 3.15 -1.47
C TYR A 103 -1.31 3.98 -1.50
N SER A 104 -1.31 5.13 -2.17
CA SER A 104 -0.15 6.03 -2.26
C SER A 104 0.20 6.71 -0.94
N TRP A 105 -0.70 6.65 0.06
CA TRP A 105 -0.43 7.21 1.39
C TRP A 105 0.26 6.22 2.32
N TRP A 106 0.55 4.99 1.90
CA TRP A 106 1.26 4.03 2.76
C TRP A 106 2.78 4.23 2.79
N ARG A 107 3.34 5.09 1.94
CA ARG A 107 4.77 5.48 1.93
C ARG A 107 5.69 4.25 1.83
N LEU A 108 5.55 3.48 0.77
CA LEU A 108 6.25 2.20 0.59
C LEU A 108 7.77 2.36 0.66
N GLU A 109 8.30 3.47 0.15
CA GLU A 109 9.70 3.85 0.16
C GLU A 109 10.27 4.02 1.58
N ALA A 110 9.41 4.40 2.53
CA ALA A 110 9.78 4.63 3.93
C ALA A 110 9.64 3.38 4.81
N LEU A 111 8.99 2.32 4.33
CA LEU A 111 8.77 1.08 5.10
C LEU A 111 10.04 0.47 5.73
N PRO A 112 11.23 0.47 5.07
CA PRO A 112 12.48 0.02 5.68
C PRO A 112 12.77 0.58 7.08
N GLN A 113 12.41 1.85 7.31
CA GLN A 113 12.62 2.56 8.58
C GLN A 113 11.76 1.97 9.71
N TRP A 114 10.64 1.33 9.35
CA TRP A 114 9.68 0.75 10.29
C TRP A 114 9.74 -0.78 10.33
N SER A 115 10.58 -1.41 9.50
CA SER A 115 10.69 -2.87 9.36
C SER A 115 11.98 -3.45 9.94
N GLY A 116 12.67 -2.71 10.81
CA GLY A 116 13.92 -3.13 11.46
C GLY A 116 15.18 -3.00 10.59
N GLY A 117 15.11 -2.32 9.44
CA GLY A 117 16.28 -1.90 8.65
C GLY A 117 17.09 -3.00 7.95
N LYS A 118 16.64 -4.27 7.97
CA LYS A 118 17.33 -5.37 7.27
C LYS A 118 17.25 -5.27 5.75
N LEU A 119 16.13 -4.74 5.24
CA LEU A 119 15.95 -4.42 3.83
C LEU A 119 16.03 -2.91 3.65
N ALA A 120 16.54 -2.47 2.50
CA ALA A 120 16.54 -1.09 2.06
C ALA A 120 15.72 -0.95 0.77
N PHE A 121 15.13 0.23 0.57
CA PHE A 121 14.49 0.59 -0.69
C PHE A 121 15.56 0.82 -1.75
N ILE A 122 15.42 0.15 -2.90
CA ILE A 122 16.43 0.22 -3.98
C ILE A 122 15.90 0.90 -5.25
N GLY A 123 14.60 1.22 -5.29
CA GLY A 123 14.00 1.93 -6.42
C GLY A 123 12.55 1.55 -6.67
N ALA A 124 11.95 2.30 -7.58
CA ALA A 124 10.60 2.08 -8.08
C ALA A 124 10.60 1.96 -9.59
N LEU A 125 9.74 1.11 -10.13
CA LEU A 125 9.57 0.91 -11.57
C LEU A 125 8.09 1.09 -11.94
N PRO A 126 7.79 1.65 -13.13
CA PRO A 126 6.42 1.73 -13.62
C PRO A 126 5.85 0.33 -13.81
N TRP A 127 4.59 0.14 -13.42
CA TRP A 127 3.85 -1.07 -13.77
C TRP A 127 3.41 -1.02 -15.23
N GLN A 128 4.02 -1.86 -16.07
CA GLN A 128 3.66 -1.95 -17.47
C GLN A 128 2.52 -2.95 -17.67
N TYR A 129 1.27 -2.49 -17.52
CA TYR A 129 0.10 -3.37 -17.68
C TYR A 129 0.04 -4.03 -19.07
N THR A 130 0.62 -3.39 -20.10
CA THR A 130 0.72 -3.86 -21.48
C THR A 130 1.53 -5.13 -21.62
N GLU A 131 2.39 -5.47 -20.64
CA GLU A 131 3.13 -6.74 -20.62
C GLU A 131 2.26 -7.93 -20.19
N TYR A 132 1.10 -7.66 -19.56
CA TYR A 132 0.16 -8.70 -19.07
C TYR A 132 -1.29 -8.46 -19.54
N PRO A 133 -1.52 -8.31 -20.86
CA PRO A 133 -2.80 -7.83 -21.41
C PRO A 133 -3.96 -8.82 -21.18
N THR A 134 -3.66 -10.08 -20.91
CA THR A 134 -4.66 -11.14 -20.68
C THR A 134 -4.94 -11.40 -19.20
N LEU A 135 -4.09 -10.89 -18.30
CA LEU A 135 -4.26 -11.08 -16.85
C LEU A 135 -5.16 -10.00 -16.25
N TYR A 136 -5.13 -8.79 -16.81
CA TYR A 136 -5.97 -7.66 -16.41
C TYR A 136 -6.84 -7.24 -17.59
N SER A 137 -8.15 -7.43 -17.49
CA SER A 137 -9.13 -7.09 -18.55
C SER A 137 -9.37 -5.58 -18.68
N GLY A 138 -8.39 -4.76 -18.31
CA GLY A 138 -8.48 -3.31 -18.21
C GLY A 138 -8.22 -2.77 -16.80
N PRO A 139 -8.30 -1.45 -16.63
CA PRO A 139 -7.93 -0.80 -15.39
C PRO A 139 -8.88 -1.12 -14.24
N CYS A 140 -8.33 -1.50 -13.10
CA CYS A 140 -9.10 -1.83 -11.91
C CYS A 140 -9.45 -0.57 -11.11
N ASN A 141 -10.59 0.04 -11.41
CA ASN A 141 -11.12 1.19 -10.68
C ASN A 141 -11.39 0.82 -9.21
N VAL A 142 -10.77 1.55 -8.28
CA VAL A 142 -10.96 1.40 -6.83
C VAL A 142 -12.11 2.25 -6.27
N ASN A 143 -12.78 3.02 -7.13
CA ASN A 143 -14.04 3.67 -6.81
C ASN A 143 -15.08 3.39 -7.89
N ARG A 144 -16.35 3.41 -7.48
CA ARG A 144 -17.53 3.40 -8.37
C ARG A 144 -17.58 4.59 -9.34
N ASP A 145 -16.66 5.54 -9.23
CA ASP A 145 -16.55 6.65 -10.17
C ASP A 145 -15.90 6.19 -11.48
N ALA A 146 -16.71 6.18 -12.53
CA ALA A 146 -16.28 5.97 -13.92
C ALA A 146 -15.27 7.04 -14.40
N SER A 147 -15.06 8.10 -13.62
CA SER A 147 -14.15 9.21 -13.88
C SER A 147 -12.70 8.94 -13.46
N VAL A 148 -12.43 7.83 -12.75
CA VAL A 148 -11.07 7.49 -12.33
C VAL A 148 -10.35 6.91 -13.55
N LYS A 149 -9.30 7.61 -14.00
CA LYS A 149 -8.37 7.11 -15.02
C LYS A 149 -7.90 5.70 -14.64
N PRO A 150 -7.47 4.90 -15.64
CA PRO A 150 -6.70 3.70 -15.35
C PRO A 150 -5.72 3.96 -14.22
N THR A 151 -5.90 3.27 -13.10
CA THR A 151 -5.04 3.50 -11.96
C THR A 151 -3.71 2.83 -12.27
N ASP A 152 -2.74 3.65 -12.64
CA ASP A 152 -1.35 3.21 -12.78
C ASP A 152 -0.87 2.62 -11.46
N ALA A 153 0.04 1.67 -11.57
CA ALA A 153 0.67 1.03 -10.44
C ALA A 153 2.17 1.25 -10.50
N THR A 154 2.81 1.08 -9.37
CA THR A 154 4.25 1.20 -9.20
C THR A 154 4.74 -0.06 -8.52
N MET A 155 5.83 -0.63 -9.04
CA MET A 155 6.56 -1.69 -8.39
C MET A 155 7.64 -1.07 -7.51
N PHE A 156 7.60 -1.34 -6.22
CA PHE A 156 8.59 -0.90 -5.24
C PHE A 156 9.54 -2.05 -4.94
N LEU A 157 10.84 -1.81 -5.06
CA LEU A 157 11.88 -2.82 -4.95
C LEU A 157 12.65 -2.62 -3.66
N PHE A 158 12.94 -3.74 -2.98
CA PHE A 158 13.74 -3.77 -1.76
C PHE A 158 14.74 -4.91 -1.82
N ALA A 159 15.93 -4.71 -1.26
CA ALA A 159 16.95 -5.75 -1.12
C ALA A 159 17.60 -5.66 0.26
N HIS A 160 18.41 -6.66 0.64
CA HIS A 160 19.18 -6.59 1.88
C HIS A 160 20.04 -5.32 1.92
N ALA A 161 20.00 -4.59 3.03
CA ALA A 161 20.65 -3.29 3.17
C ALA A 161 22.17 -3.36 3.03
N ASP A 162 22.78 -4.52 3.29
CA ASP A 162 24.21 -4.78 3.12
C ASP A 162 24.58 -5.33 1.73
N CYS A 163 23.61 -5.49 0.83
CA CYS A 163 23.83 -6.05 -0.50
C CYS A 163 24.63 -5.09 -1.39
N LYS A 164 25.90 -5.42 -1.61
CA LYS A 164 26.84 -4.61 -2.42
C LYS A 164 26.35 -4.38 -3.85
N ARG A 165 25.65 -5.36 -4.43
CA ARG A 165 25.10 -5.28 -5.79
C ARG A 165 24.13 -4.12 -5.97
N PHE A 166 23.34 -3.81 -4.94
CA PHE A 166 22.30 -2.79 -4.99
C PHE A 166 22.70 -1.48 -4.31
N ARG A 167 23.92 -1.38 -3.78
CA ARG A 167 24.40 -0.15 -3.13
C ARG A 167 24.26 1.11 -4.00
N PRO A 168 24.64 1.11 -5.30
CA PRO A 168 24.44 2.30 -6.14
C PRO A 168 22.96 2.68 -6.29
N ALA A 169 22.07 1.69 -6.34
CA ALA A 169 20.63 1.91 -6.46
C ALA A 169 20.04 2.47 -5.15
N MET A 170 20.52 2.02 -3.99
CA MET A 170 20.14 2.56 -2.68
C MET A 170 20.59 4.01 -2.52
N GLU A 171 21.85 4.32 -2.85
CA GLU A 171 22.38 5.70 -2.82
C GLU A 171 21.56 6.63 -3.73
N MET A 172 21.19 6.14 -4.92
CA MET A 172 20.31 6.87 -5.82
C MET A 172 18.90 7.05 -5.24
N ALA A 173 18.31 5.99 -4.70
CA ALA A 173 16.99 6.05 -4.10
C ALA A 173 16.92 7.01 -2.91
N GLU A 174 17.98 7.14 -2.10
CA GLU A 174 18.06 8.13 -1.03
C GLU A 174 18.11 9.57 -1.55
N ILE A 175 18.79 9.80 -2.68
CA ILE A 175 18.87 11.11 -3.32
C ILE A 175 17.52 11.49 -3.93
N TYR A 176 16.90 10.60 -4.70
CA TYR A 176 15.60 10.85 -5.34
C TYR A 176 14.44 10.86 -4.34
N GLY A 177 14.49 10.03 -3.29
CA GLY A 177 13.51 10.04 -2.19
C GLY A 177 13.48 11.34 -1.40
N ARG A 178 14.60 12.09 -1.36
CA ARG A 178 14.65 13.46 -0.82
C ARG A 178 14.08 14.51 -1.77
N GLN A 179 14.18 14.30 -3.09
CA GLN A 179 13.73 15.26 -4.10
C GLN A 179 12.28 15.04 -4.54
N GLY A 180 11.71 13.85 -4.29
CA GLY A 180 10.30 13.55 -4.61
C GLY A 180 10.01 13.58 -6.11
N GLU A 181 11.03 13.34 -6.94
CA GLU A 181 10.94 13.47 -8.40
C GLU A 181 10.96 12.07 -9.05
N ASP A 182 9.85 11.75 -9.72
CA ASP A 182 9.75 10.65 -10.66
C ASP A 182 10.49 11.02 -11.95
N PRO A 183 11.56 10.30 -12.35
CA PRO A 183 12.33 10.59 -13.56
C PRO A 183 11.50 10.52 -14.86
N SER A 184 10.33 9.88 -14.82
CA SER A 184 9.44 9.72 -15.98
C SER A 184 8.37 10.80 -16.10
N ARG A 185 8.22 11.69 -15.10
CA ARG A 185 7.32 12.84 -15.19
C ARG A 185 7.99 14.01 -15.92
N PRO A 186 7.25 14.74 -16.79
CA PRO A 186 7.79 15.97 -17.37
C PRO A 186 8.22 16.91 -16.25
N LEU A 187 9.48 17.33 -16.28
CA LEU A 187 10.05 18.32 -15.37
C LEU A 187 9.30 19.64 -15.56
N ARG A 188 8.17 19.82 -14.87
CA ARG A 188 7.79 21.19 -14.49
C ARG A 188 8.86 21.62 -13.50
N GLU A 189 9.56 22.71 -13.82
CA GLU A 189 10.50 23.31 -12.87
C GLU A 189 9.81 23.40 -11.51
N PRO A 190 10.29 22.66 -10.51
CA PRO A 190 9.61 22.60 -9.23
C PRO A 190 9.63 24.01 -8.64
N GLY A 191 8.44 24.58 -8.42
CA GLY A 191 8.33 25.87 -7.76
C GLY A 191 9.11 25.88 -6.43
N PRO A 192 9.64 27.04 -6.00
CA PRO A 192 10.60 27.11 -4.89
C PRO A 192 10.02 26.64 -3.55
N PHE A 193 8.69 26.57 -3.42
CA PHE A 193 8.00 26.17 -2.20
C PHE A 193 7.43 24.77 -2.34
N ARG A 194 7.94 23.81 -1.55
CA ARG A 194 7.54 22.40 -1.63
C ARG A 194 6.82 21.91 -0.37
N CYS A 195 5.80 21.09 -0.56
CA CYS A 195 5.23 20.27 0.51
C CYS A 195 5.83 18.87 0.46
N LEU A 196 6.73 18.52 1.39
CA LEU A 196 7.35 17.20 1.43
C LEU A 196 6.37 16.07 1.73
N LEU A 197 5.30 16.38 2.46
CA LEU A 197 4.25 15.40 2.76
C LEU A 197 3.46 15.03 1.51
N CYS A 198 3.06 16.02 0.69
CA CYS A 198 2.25 15.78 -0.49
C CYS A 198 3.06 15.65 -1.78
N GLN A 199 4.38 15.91 -1.74
CA GLN A 199 5.28 16.00 -2.88
C GLN A 199 4.74 16.92 -3.98
N ILE A 200 4.21 18.07 -3.57
CA ILE A 200 3.77 19.12 -4.50
C ILE A 200 4.68 20.34 -4.39
N SER A 201 4.89 21.02 -5.50
CA SER A 201 5.61 22.29 -5.56
C SER A 201 4.64 23.41 -5.93
N THR A 202 4.87 24.58 -5.35
CA THR A 202 4.06 25.78 -5.49
C THR A 202 4.96 26.96 -5.84
N LEU A 203 4.40 27.95 -6.54
CA LEU A 203 5.14 29.11 -7.01
C LEU A 203 5.40 30.13 -5.90
N THR A 204 4.48 30.21 -4.92
CA THR A 204 4.55 31.15 -3.80
C THR A 204 4.37 30.45 -2.45
N ASP A 205 4.88 31.06 -1.38
CA ASP A 205 4.66 30.57 -0.01
C ASP A 205 3.17 30.63 0.39
N ALA A 206 2.45 31.64 -0.10
CA ALA A 206 1.00 31.78 0.12
C ALA A 206 0.23 30.57 -0.44
N ASP A 207 0.59 30.10 -1.66
CA ASP A 207 -0.02 28.90 -2.25
C ASP A 207 0.31 27.64 -1.44
N LEU A 208 1.53 27.54 -0.90
CA LEU A 208 1.91 26.44 -0.01
C LEU A 208 1.08 26.44 1.27
N LEU A 209 0.82 27.61 1.86
CA LEU A 209 -0.02 27.75 3.05
C LEU A 209 -1.48 27.37 2.75
N VAL A 210 -2.03 27.81 1.62
CA VAL A 210 -3.37 27.42 1.16
C VAL A 210 -3.44 25.91 0.94
N HIS A 211 -2.42 25.30 0.33
CA HIS A 211 -2.33 23.85 0.18
C HIS A 211 -2.32 23.12 1.53
N LYS A 212 -1.49 23.56 2.48
CA LYS A 212 -1.40 22.96 3.83
C LYS A 212 -2.71 23.10 4.60
N ALA A 213 -3.43 24.21 4.39
CA ALA A 213 -4.78 24.45 4.87
C ALA A 213 -5.86 23.71 4.05
N GLY A 214 -5.49 22.86 3.08
CA GLY A 214 -6.40 22.02 2.32
C GLY A 214 -6.86 20.78 3.08
N LYS A 215 -8.08 20.32 2.80
CA LYS A 215 -8.66 19.11 3.44
C LYS A 215 -7.83 17.84 3.19
N ILE A 216 -7.28 17.69 1.98
CA ILE A 216 -6.46 16.54 1.60
C ILE A 216 -5.16 16.52 2.40
N HIS A 217 -4.47 17.66 2.47
CA HIS A 217 -3.23 17.81 3.24
C HIS A 217 -3.46 17.49 4.71
N ARG A 218 -4.45 18.13 5.37
CA ARG A 218 -4.77 17.86 6.78
C ARG A 218 -5.05 16.38 7.07
N LYS A 219 -5.77 15.70 6.19
CA LYS A 219 -6.04 14.26 6.34
C LYS A 219 -4.76 13.43 6.28
N ARG A 220 -3.85 13.77 5.36
CA ARG A 220 -2.56 13.10 5.22
C ARG A 220 -1.65 13.42 6.40
N ALA A 221 -1.61 14.67 6.86
CA ALA A 221 -0.81 15.10 8.01
C ALA A 221 -1.26 14.38 9.29
N GLY A 222 -2.56 14.34 9.55
CA GLY A 222 -3.10 13.60 10.69
C GLY A 222 -2.85 12.10 10.61
N LEU A 223 -2.75 11.51 9.40
CA LEU A 223 -2.34 10.11 9.26
C LEU A 223 -0.89 9.91 9.71
N GLU A 224 0.03 10.81 9.33
CA GLU A 224 1.42 10.74 9.78
C GLU A 224 1.55 10.98 11.28
N GLU A 225 0.84 11.95 11.86
CA GLU A 225 0.83 12.17 13.32
C GLU A 225 0.40 10.91 14.08
N ARG A 226 -0.68 10.26 13.63
CA ARG A 226 -1.13 9.00 14.25
C ARG A 226 -0.14 7.87 14.06
N TRP A 227 0.56 7.82 12.92
CA TRP A 227 1.61 6.84 12.67
C TRP A 227 2.83 7.06 13.57
N GLU A 228 3.29 8.30 13.71
CA GLU A 228 4.39 8.67 14.60
C GLU A 228 4.06 8.35 16.06
N ALA A 229 2.84 8.65 16.50
CA ALA A 229 2.35 8.24 17.81
C ALA A 229 2.39 6.70 17.96
N ALA A 230 1.97 5.94 16.95
CA ALA A 230 2.05 4.48 16.95
C ALA A 230 3.49 3.97 17.09
N CYS A 231 4.42 4.53 16.32
CA CYS A 231 5.84 4.19 16.38
C CYS A 231 6.44 4.50 17.76
N ALA A 232 6.11 5.66 18.34
CA ALA A 232 6.56 6.05 19.67
C ALA A 232 6.07 5.07 20.74
N LEU A 233 4.77 4.74 20.74
CA LEU A 233 4.19 3.77 21.68
C LEU A 233 4.81 2.38 21.53
N ALA A 234 5.03 1.91 20.30
CA ALA A 234 5.65 0.61 20.02
C ALA A 234 7.08 0.55 20.55
N THR A 235 7.85 1.64 20.38
CA THR A 235 9.20 1.78 20.90
C THR A 235 9.23 1.73 22.43
N SER A 236 8.35 2.49 23.10
CA SER A 236 8.25 2.50 24.57
C SER A 236 7.80 1.15 25.15
N SER A 237 6.90 0.44 24.44
CA SER A 237 6.35 -0.85 24.89
C SER A 237 7.19 -2.06 24.47
N ARG A 238 8.23 -1.86 23.65
CA ARG A 238 9.04 -2.92 23.01
C ARG A 238 8.19 -3.94 22.24
N THR A 239 7.12 -3.46 21.61
CA THR A 239 6.19 -4.26 20.80
C THR A 239 6.31 -3.90 19.31
N SER A 240 5.68 -4.68 18.42
CA SER A 240 5.61 -4.32 17.01
C SER A 240 4.71 -3.08 16.79
N VAL A 241 5.05 -2.28 15.77
CA VAL A 241 4.19 -1.18 15.30
C VAL A 241 2.86 -1.70 14.77
N VAL A 242 2.76 -2.95 14.29
CA VAL A 242 1.48 -3.58 13.93
C VAL A 242 0.60 -3.74 15.15
N ASP A 243 1.10 -4.26 16.26
CA ASP A 243 0.29 -4.48 17.45
C ASP A 243 -0.30 -3.16 17.96
N VAL A 244 0.51 -2.10 17.93
CA VAL A 244 0.09 -0.76 18.33
C VAL A 244 -0.84 -0.13 17.30
N ALA A 245 -0.51 -0.13 16.00
CA ALA A 245 -1.35 0.45 14.96
C ALA A 245 -2.71 -0.25 14.85
N THR A 246 -2.76 -1.56 15.12
CA THR A 246 -4.01 -2.34 15.11
C THR A 246 -4.85 -2.07 16.37
N SER A 247 -4.19 -1.75 17.49
CA SER A 247 -4.81 -1.45 18.80
C SER A 247 -5.14 0.02 19.04
N LEU A 248 -4.54 0.95 18.29
CA LEU A 248 -4.77 2.39 18.42
C LEU A 248 -6.21 2.74 18.06
N ARG A 249 -7.03 2.85 19.11
CA ARG A 249 -8.35 3.47 19.08
C ARG A 249 -8.15 4.92 18.70
N SER A 250 -8.49 5.28 17.46
CA SER A 250 -8.67 6.64 16.94
C SER A 250 -8.44 7.76 17.98
N LEU A 251 -7.20 8.21 18.15
CA LEU A 251 -6.95 9.53 18.74
C LEU A 251 -7.40 10.55 17.69
N ARG A 252 -8.66 10.99 17.78
CA ARG A 252 -9.10 12.15 17.01
C ARG A 252 -8.52 13.38 17.68
N PRO A 253 -7.97 14.34 16.92
CA PRO A 253 -7.97 15.73 17.37
C PRO A 253 -9.42 16.14 17.68
N GLN A 254 -9.64 16.85 18.79
CA GLN A 254 -10.94 17.44 19.10
C GLN A 254 -11.36 18.33 17.92
N ASP A 255 -12.46 17.98 17.24
CA ASP A 255 -13.16 18.91 16.37
C ASP A 255 -13.81 19.96 17.29
N ASP A 256 -13.31 21.19 17.25
CA ASP A 256 -14.02 22.34 17.80
C ASP A 256 -15.39 22.44 17.11
N GLY A 257 -16.43 22.47 17.94
CA GLY A 257 -17.82 22.42 17.53
C GLY A 257 -18.21 23.59 16.63
N GLY A 258 -18.28 23.33 15.33
CA GLY A 258 -18.98 24.18 14.37
C GLY A 258 -20.40 23.66 14.15
N GLN A 259 -21.40 24.35 14.70
CA GLN A 259 -22.83 24.10 14.50
C GLN A 259 -23.18 23.97 13.01
N ARG A 260 -23.82 22.85 12.64
CA ARG A 260 -24.53 22.71 11.37
C ARG A 260 -25.91 23.32 11.51
N HIS A 261 -26.17 24.39 10.76
CA HIS A 261 -27.53 24.77 10.41
C HIS A 261 -27.99 23.90 9.24
N ASP A 262 -29.01 23.09 9.50
CA ASP A 262 -29.81 22.44 8.47
C ASP A 262 -30.62 23.51 7.73
N ASN A 263 -30.57 23.48 6.40
CA ASN A 263 -31.72 23.84 5.59
C ASN A 263 -31.77 22.92 4.36
N LYS A 264 -32.77 22.04 4.38
CA LYS A 264 -33.25 21.25 3.25
C LYS A 264 -33.98 22.18 2.31
N GLU A 265 -33.66 22.10 1.03
CA GLU A 265 -34.67 22.23 -0.03
C GLU A 265 -34.17 21.45 -1.26
N SER A 266 -35.04 20.59 -1.78
CA SER A 266 -34.88 19.88 -3.04
C SER A 266 -36.10 20.20 -3.90
N PRO A 267 -35.93 20.28 -5.23
CA PRO A 267 -36.98 19.78 -6.11
C PRO A 267 -36.45 18.85 -7.21
N PRO A 268 -37.36 18.15 -7.90
CA PRO A 268 -37.14 16.77 -8.32
C PRO A 268 -36.86 16.63 -9.82
N SER A 269 -36.22 15.52 -10.22
CA SER A 269 -36.69 14.78 -11.39
C SER A 269 -36.19 13.35 -11.40
N THR A 270 -37.15 12.50 -11.72
CA THR A 270 -37.16 11.06 -11.93
C THR A 270 -36.17 10.57 -12.97
N LEU A 271 -35.42 9.51 -12.63
CA LEU A 271 -35.14 8.40 -13.55
C LEU A 271 -34.84 7.13 -12.74
N ARG A 272 -35.84 6.26 -12.64
CA ARG A 272 -35.68 4.86 -12.23
C ARG A 272 -35.01 4.12 -13.40
N ILE A 273 -33.80 3.59 -13.21
CA ILE A 273 -33.35 2.41 -13.95
C ILE A 273 -32.63 1.43 -13.01
N GLN A 274 -33.22 0.24 -13.02
CA GLN A 274 -32.91 -1.08 -12.48
C GLN A 274 -31.54 -1.36 -11.86
N SER A 275 -31.64 -2.03 -10.70
CA SER A 275 -30.60 -2.81 -10.06
C SER A 275 -29.97 -3.84 -11.01
N SER A 276 -28.67 -3.72 -11.24
CA SER A 276 -27.83 -4.86 -11.58
C SER A 276 -26.78 -5.04 -10.50
N SER A 277 -26.88 -6.17 -9.81
CA SER A 277 -25.90 -6.64 -8.85
C SER A 277 -24.65 -7.09 -9.58
N THR A 278 -23.64 -6.23 -9.66
CA THR A 278 -22.28 -6.66 -10.03
C THR A 278 -21.39 -6.61 -8.80
N THR A 279 -21.21 -7.81 -8.25
CA THR A 279 -20.31 -8.16 -7.17
C THR A 279 -18.87 -7.77 -7.58
N CYS A 280 -18.25 -6.89 -6.80
CA CYS A 280 -16.86 -6.48 -7.00
C CYS A 280 -15.96 -7.68 -6.65
N CYS A 281 -15.55 -8.44 -7.66
CA CYS A 281 -14.78 -9.68 -7.54
C CYS A 281 -13.27 -9.43 -7.43
N TRP A 282 -12.79 -8.69 -6.44
CA TRP A 282 -11.34 -8.65 -6.16
C TRP A 282 -11.12 -8.49 -4.66
N GLY A 283 -11.05 -9.60 -3.94
CA GLY A 283 -10.42 -9.59 -2.62
C GLY A 283 -8.93 -9.89 -2.73
N PRO A 284 -8.20 -9.77 -1.61
CA PRO A 284 -6.76 -9.99 -1.55
C PRO A 284 -6.44 -11.44 -1.94
N CYS A 285 -5.90 -11.61 -3.13
CA CYS A 285 -5.11 -12.78 -3.48
C CYS A 285 -3.66 -12.41 -3.14
N LEU A 286 -3.14 -12.95 -2.04
CA LEU A 286 -1.70 -13.06 -1.84
C LEU A 286 -1.18 -13.88 -3.04
N TRP A 287 -0.54 -13.23 -4.00
CA TRP A 287 0.20 -13.92 -5.04
C TRP A 287 1.66 -13.95 -4.62
N ALA A 288 2.05 -14.98 -3.85
CA ALA A 288 3.45 -15.39 -3.81
C ALA A 288 3.70 -16.23 -5.08
N LEU A 289 4.10 -15.56 -6.16
CA LEU A 289 4.78 -16.19 -7.31
C LEU A 289 6.17 -15.56 -7.34
N GLY A 290 7.27 -16.26 -7.61
CA GLY A 290 7.50 -17.63 -8.00
C GLY A 290 9.00 -17.68 -8.27
N ILE A 291 9.66 -18.68 -7.71
CA ILE A 291 11.10 -18.92 -7.79
C ILE A 291 11.49 -19.05 -9.26
N HIS A 292 12.34 -18.16 -9.76
CA HIS A 292 13.21 -18.49 -10.89
C HIS A 292 14.41 -19.23 -10.32
N ARG A 293 14.60 -20.49 -10.76
CA ARG A 293 15.92 -21.14 -10.63
C ARG A 293 16.91 -20.45 -11.56
#